data_AF-A0A2J5PT74-F1
#
_entry.id   AF-A0A2J5PT74-F1
#
_cell.length_a   1.000
_cell.length_b   1.000
_cell.length_c   1.000
_cell.angle_alpha   90.00
_cell.angle_beta   90.00
_cell.angle_gamma   90.00
#
_symmetry.space_group_name_H-M   'P 1'
#
loop_
_entity.id
_entity.type
_entity.pdbx_description
1 polymer ?
#
loop_
_entity_poly.entity_id
_entity_poly.type
_entity_poly.pdbx_seq_one_letter_code
_entity_poly.pdbx_strand_id
1 'polypeptide(L)'
;LLDAILLQAEVLELKAVRKGMASGAVIESFLDKGRGPVATVLVREGTLHKGDIVLCGFEYGRVRAMRNELGQEVLEAGPSIPVEILGLSGVPAAGDEVTVVRDEKKAREVALYRQGKFREVKLARQQKSKLENMFANMTEGEVHEVNIVLKADVQGSVEAISDSLLKLSTDEVKVKIIGSGVGGITETDATLAAASNAILVGFNVRADASARKVIDAESLDLRYYSVIYHLIDEVKAAMSGMLSPELKQQIIGLAEVRDVFKSPKFGAIAGCMVTEGTIKRHNPIRVLRDNVVIYEGELESLRRFKDDVNEVRNGMECGIGVKNYNDVRVGDMIEVFEIIEIQRTID
;
A
#
# COMPACT_ATOMS: atom_id res chain seq x y z
N LEU A 1 33.10 -26.86 -0.88
CA LEU A 1 32.34 -25.88 -0.06
C LEU A 1 32.52 -26.17 1.43
N LEU A 2 32.22 -27.38 1.92
CA LEU A 2 32.41 -27.75 3.33
C LEU A 2 33.84 -27.50 3.82
N ASP A 3 34.85 -27.96 3.07
CA ASP A 3 36.26 -27.74 3.44
C ASP A 3 36.63 -26.25 3.48
N ALA A 4 36.05 -25.42 2.60
CA ALA A 4 36.29 -23.98 2.61
C ALA A 4 35.67 -23.31 3.85
N ILE A 5 34.48 -23.75 4.28
CA ILE A 5 33.83 -23.24 5.50
C ILE A 5 34.63 -23.66 6.74
N LEU A 6 35.06 -24.92 6.82
CA LEU A 6 35.87 -25.42 7.94
C LEU A 6 37.22 -24.72 8.02
N LEU A 7 37.92 -24.59 6.88
CA LEU A 7 39.19 -23.86 6.80
C LEU A 7 39.02 -22.41 7.24
N GLN A 8 37.97 -21.74 6.78
CA GLN A 8 37.69 -20.36 7.18
C GLN A 8 37.41 -20.24 8.69
N ALA A 9 36.64 -21.17 9.26
CA ALA A 9 36.32 -21.18 10.68
C ALA A 9 37.56 -21.43 11.55
N GLU A 10 38.46 -22.30 11.10
CA GLU A 10 39.73 -22.58 11.77
C GLU A 10 40.68 -21.37 11.73
N VAL A 11 40.79 -20.71 10.56
CA VAL A 11 41.59 -19.48 10.40
C VAL A 11 41.08 -18.34 11.30
N LEU A 12 39.77 -18.24 11.53
CA LEU A 12 39.17 -17.20 12.37
C LEU A 12 39.25 -17.48 13.89
N GLU A 13 39.68 -18.68 14.31
CA GLU A 13 39.75 -19.10 15.72
C GLU A 13 38.48 -18.79 16.55
N LEU A 14 37.30 -19.16 16.03
CA LEU A 14 36.03 -18.86 16.70
C LEU A 14 35.96 -19.48 18.11
N LYS A 15 35.70 -18.65 19.12
CA LYS A 15 35.64 -19.03 20.55
C LYS A 15 34.26 -18.74 21.11
N ALA A 16 33.78 -19.61 21.99
CA ALA A 16 32.53 -19.41 22.72
C ALA A 16 32.63 -19.97 24.14
N VAL A 17 32.04 -19.26 25.09
CA VAL A 17 31.93 -19.71 26.48
C VAL A 17 30.87 -20.80 26.54
N ARG A 18 31.23 -22.03 26.94
CA ARG A 18 30.26 -23.14 27.04
C ARG A 18 29.47 -23.16 28.35
N LYS A 19 30.04 -22.68 29.46
CA LYS A 19 29.42 -22.71 30.80
C LYS A 19 29.12 -21.31 31.29
N GLY A 20 27.92 -21.11 31.82
CA GLY A 20 27.49 -19.82 32.37
C GLY A 20 26.11 -19.43 31.88
N MET A 21 25.76 -18.16 32.08
CA MET A 21 24.50 -17.59 31.60
C MET A 21 24.46 -17.59 30.08
N ALA A 22 23.34 -18.04 29.52
CA ALA A 22 23.17 -18.03 28.08
C ALA A 22 22.90 -16.61 27.56
N SER A 23 23.50 -16.29 26.42
CA SER A 23 23.19 -15.10 25.63
C SER A 23 23.09 -15.48 24.16
N GLY A 24 22.29 -14.74 23.40
CA GLY A 24 22.01 -15.07 22.01
C GLY A 24 21.23 -13.98 21.29
N ALA A 25 20.75 -14.32 20.11
CA ALA A 25 19.87 -13.46 19.33
C ALA A 25 18.65 -14.25 18.83
N VAL A 26 17.52 -13.56 18.69
CA VAL A 26 16.31 -14.13 18.08
C VAL A 26 16.51 -14.20 16.57
N ILE A 27 16.33 -15.39 15.99
CA ILE A 27 16.29 -15.60 14.55
C ILE A 27 14.90 -15.24 14.03
N GLU A 28 13.87 -15.83 14.62
CA GLU A 28 12.48 -15.68 14.20
C GLU A 28 11.54 -15.90 15.40
N SER A 29 10.34 -15.32 15.33
CA SER A 29 9.33 -15.46 16.36
C SER A 29 7.93 -15.52 15.75
N PHE A 30 7.06 -16.29 16.38
CA PHE A 30 5.68 -16.50 15.92
C PHE A 30 4.74 -16.83 17.08
N LEU A 31 3.44 -16.77 16.80
CA LEU A 31 2.40 -17.12 17.76
C LEU A 31 1.77 -18.47 17.40
N ASP A 32 1.99 -19.47 18.24
CA ASP A 32 1.43 -20.80 18.06
C ASP A 32 0.10 -20.94 18.82
N LYS A 33 -0.92 -21.48 18.13
CA LYS A 33 -2.24 -21.74 18.73
C LYS A 33 -2.16 -22.92 19.70
N GLY A 34 -2.12 -22.59 20.98
CA GLY A 34 -2.15 -23.55 22.09
C GLY A 34 -0.84 -23.60 22.86
N ARG A 35 0.30 -23.35 22.19
CA ARG A 35 1.60 -23.27 22.86
C ARG A 35 1.94 -21.84 23.33
N GLY A 36 1.33 -20.83 22.71
CA GLY A 36 1.55 -19.42 23.02
C GLY A 36 2.68 -18.81 22.18
N PRO A 37 3.31 -17.72 22.65
CA PRO A 37 4.42 -17.08 21.94
C PRO A 37 5.66 -17.98 21.92
N VAL A 38 6.25 -18.09 20.73
CA VAL A 38 7.42 -18.94 20.45
C VAL A 38 8.49 -18.09 19.77
N ALA A 39 9.75 -18.35 20.09
CA ALA A 39 10.88 -17.73 19.42
C ALA A 39 12.01 -18.73 19.18
N THR A 40 12.59 -18.72 17.99
CA THR A 40 13.80 -19.45 17.66
C THR A 40 15.00 -18.58 18.00
N VAL A 41 15.83 -19.04 18.93
CA VAL A 41 16.99 -18.31 19.47
C VAL A 41 18.26 -19.02 19.04
N LEU A 42 19.22 -18.26 18.50
CA LEU A 42 20.59 -18.74 18.32
C LEU A 42 21.41 -18.42 19.57
N VAL A 43 21.82 -19.47 20.30
CA VAL A 43 22.67 -19.31 21.49
C VAL A 43 24.10 -18.99 21.03
N ARG A 44 24.66 -17.88 21.51
CA ARG A 44 26.03 -17.43 21.19
C ARG A 44 27.02 -17.75 22.30
N GLU A 45 26.61 -17.59 23.54
CA GLU A 45 27.43 -17.88 24.72
C GLU A 45 26.60 -18.60 25.77
N GLY A 46 27.28 -19.32 26.66
CA GLY A 46 26.68 -20.09 27.74
C GLY A 46 25.91 -21.31 27.27
N THR A 47 25.12 -21.87 28.18
CA THR A 47 24.20 -22.97 27.88
C THR A 47 22.83 -22.58 28.42
N LEU A 48 21.82 -22.58 27.53
CA LEU A 48 20.43 -22.29 27.89
C LEU A 48 19.76 -23.56 28.38
N HIS A 49 19.07 -23.50 29.52
CA HIS A 49 18.37 -24.64 30.10
C HIS A 49 16.87 -24.41 30.19
N LYS A 50 16.13 -25.52 30.19
CA LYS A 50 14.70 -25.50 30.54
C LYS A 50 14.55 -24.98 31.98
N GLY A 51 13.69 -23.99 32.18
CA GLY A 51 13.46 -23.34 33.46
C GLY A 51 14.27 -22.06 33.69
N ASP A 52 15.23 -21.74 32.81
CA ASP A 52 15.92 -20.47 32.84
C ASP A 52 14.94 -19.31 32.62
N ILE A 53 15.25 -18.18 33.26
CA ILE A 53 14.51 -16.94 33.08
C ILE A 53 15.24 -16.14 32.01
N VAL A 54 14.52 -15.78 30.96
CA VAL A 54 15.05 -15.07 29.80
C VAL A 54 14.43 -13.69 29.70
N LEU A 55 15.27 -12.73 29.32
CA LEU A 55 14.87 -11.39 28.91
C LEU A 55 15.23 -11.25 27.43
N CYS A 56 14.26 -10.89 26.59
CA CYS A 56 14.39 -10.78 25.15
C CYS A 56 13.77 -9.48 24.69
N GLY A 57 14.59 -8.47 24.37
CA GLY A 57 14.07 -7.13 24.06
C GLY A 57 13.24 -6.55 25.21
N PHE A 58 11.94 -6.32 24.96
CA PHE A 58 10.94 -5.91 25.97
C PHE A 58 10.06 -7.05 26.47
N GLU A 59 10.30 -8.28 26.00
CA GLU A 59 9.61 -9.49 26.45
C GLU A 59 10.45 -10.22 27.50
N TYR A 60 9.78 -10.94 28.40
CA TYR A 60 10.44 -11.73 29.44
C TYR A 60 9.66 -13.00 29.72
N GLY A 61 10.30 -13.99 30.31
CA GLY A 61 9.59 -15.20 30.69
C GLY A 61 10.50 -16.28 31.22
N ARG A 62 9.88 -17.35 31.71
CA ARG A 62 10.58 -18.58 32.08
C ARG A 62 10.43 -19.57 30.95
N VAL A 63 11.53 -20.15 30.51
CA VAL A 63 11.53 -21.18 29.45
C VAL A 63 10.79 -22.42 29.96
N ARG A 64 9.59 -22.65 29.43
CA ARG A 64 8.72 -23.78 29.79
C ARG A 64 9.07 -25.04 29.03
N ALA A 65 9.49 -24.89 27.79
CA ALA A 65 9.91 -25.97 26.92
C ALA A 65 10.92 -25.43 25.91
N MET A 66 11.77 -26.32 25.41
CA MET A 66 12.71 -26.03 24.33
C MET A 66 12.62 -27.14 23.29
N ARG A 67 12.73 -26.78 22.00
CA ARG A 67 12.78 -27.73 20.89
C ARG A 67 13.91 -27.42 19.93
N ASN A 68 14.50 -28.47 19.37
CA ASN A 68 15.49 -28.34 18.30
C ASN A 68 14.82 -28.16 16.92
N GLU A 69 15.64 -28.02 15.89
CA GLU A 69 15.24 -27.88 14.48
C GLU A 69 14.42 -29.08 13.94
N LEU A 70 14.50 -30.24 14.59
CA LEU A 70 13.72 -31.43 14.25
C LEU A 70 12.39 -31.50 15.03
N GLY A 71 12.07 -30.49 15.85
CA GLY A 71 10.87 -30.43 16.68
C GLY A 71 10.92 -31.33 17.92
N GLN A 72 12.08 -31.90 18.24
CA GLN A 72 12.26 -32.76 19.41
C GLN A 72 12.53 -31.92 20.65
N GLU A 73 12.01 -32.36 21.80
CA GLU A 73 12.26 -31.66 23.06
C GLU A 73 13.72 -31.79 23.50
N VAL A 74 14.31 -30.65 23.91
CA VAL A 74 15.67 -30.57 24.42
C VAL A 74 15.69 -29.92 25.80
N LEU A 75 16.66 -30.29 26.63
CA LEU A 75 16.81 -29.78 28.00
C LEU A 75 17.88 -28.70 28.12
N GLU A 76 18.85 -28.71 27.21
CA GLU A 76 19.95 -27.77 27.16
C GLU A 76 20.28 -27.40 25.70
N ALA A 77 20.74 -26.17 25.48
CA ALA A 77 21.24 -25.70 24.20
C ALA A 77 22.54 -24.90 24.42
N GLY A 78 23.64 -25.42 23.87
CA GLY A 78 24.96 -24.78 23.95
C GLY A 78 25.19 -23.73 22.85
N PRO A 79 26.39 -23.12 22.80
CA PRO A 79 26.72 -22.14 21.78
C PRO A 79 26.61 -22.72 20.37
N SER A 80 26.25 -21.88 19.40
CA SER A 80 26.02 -22.18 17.97
C SER A 80 24.80 -23.04 17.64
N ILE A 81 23.98 -23.42 18.63
CA ILE A 81 22.78 -24.22 18.41
C ILE A 81 21.55 -23.29 18.38
N PRO A 82 20.72 -23.34 17.32
CA PRO A 82 19.41 -22.72 17.33
C PRO A 82 18.43 -23.56 18.16
N VAL A 83 17.65 -22.92 19.01
CA VAL A 83 16.65 -23.59 19.85
C VAL A 83 15.37 -22.78 19.89
N GLU A 84 14.25 -23.46 19.68
CA GLU A 84 12.92 -22.89 19.83
C GLU A 84 12.57 -22.84 21.32
N ILE A 85 12.27 -21.65 21.84
CA ILE A 85 11.91 -21.43 23.24
C ILE A 85 10.43 -21.05 23.38
N LEU A 86 9.82 -21.55 24.45
CA LEU A 86 8.42 -21.31 24.79
C LEU A 86 8.26 -20.75 26.20
N GLY A 87 7.25 -19.91 26.39
CA GLY A 87 6.91 -19.36 27.72
C GLY A 87 7.30 -17.90 27.93
N LEU A 88 7.58 -17.17 26.85
CA LEU A 88 7.71 -15.72 26.85
C LEU A 88 6.35 -15.04 27.07
N SER A 89 6.37 -13.81 27.58
CA SER A 89 5.17 -12.97 27.78
C SER A 89 4.48 -12.57 26.47
N GLY A 90 5.23 -12.49 25.37
CA GLY A 90 4.78 -12.03 24.07
C GLY A 90 5.73 -12.50 22.97
N VAL A 91 5.45 -12.09 21.73
CA VAL A 91 6.26 -12.40 20.56
C VAL A 91 7.41 -11.38 20.49
N PRO A 92 8.68 -11.76 20.72
CA PRO A 92 9.81 -10.83 20.66
C PRO A 92 10.10 -10.40 19.22
N ALA A 93 10.86 -9.32 19.03
CA ALA A 93 11.27 -8.90 17.69
C ALA A 93 12.39 -9.79 17.15
N ALA A 94 12.43 -9.97 15.82
CA ALA A 94 13.54 -10.65 15.18
C ALA A 94 14.82 -9.81 15.33
N GLY A 95 15.95 -10.45 15.64
CA GLY A 95 17.22 -9.77 15.90
C GLY A 95 17.38 -9.20 17.32
N ASP A 96 16.35 -9.29 18.18
CA ASP A 96 16.49 -8.91 19.59
C ASP A 96 17.56 -9.77 20.29
N GLU A 97 18.34 -9.13 21.15
CA GLU A 97 19.24 -9.83 22.06
C GLU A 97 18.45 -10.53 23.16
N VAL A 98 18.82 -11.79 23.41
CA VAL A 98 18.29 -12.58 24.50
C VAL A 98 19.37 -12.88 25.52
N THR A 99 19.04 -12.70 26.80
CA THR A 99 19.96 -12.95 27.91
C THR A 99 19.24 -13.68 29.03
N VAL A 100 19.89 -14.70 29.59
CA VAL A 100 19.44 -15.37 30.81
C VAL A 100 19.74 -14.48 32.01
N VAL A 101 18.74 -14.35 32.89
CA VAL A 101 18.82 -13.55 34.12
C VAL A 101 18.43 -14.41 35.32
N ARG A 102 18.91 -14.02 36.51
CA ARG A 102 18.72 -14.83 37.73
C ARG A 102 17.34 -14.69 38.36
N ASP A 103 16.72 -13.52 38.21
CA ASP A 103 15.51 -13.14 38.95
C ASP A 103 14.45 -12.61 37.99
N GLU A 104 13.31 -13.30 37.96
CA GLU A 104 12.17 -12.98 37.11
C GLU A 104 11.55 -11.64 37.46
N LYS A 105 11.58 -11.25 38.74
CA LYS A 105 11.03 -9.97 39.19
C LYS A 105 11.84 -8.81 38.61
N LYS A 106 13.16 -8.93 38.61
CA LYS A 106 14.06 -7.93 38.00
C LYS A 106 13.95 -7.93 36.47
N ALA A 107 13.82 -9.11 35.85
CA ALA A 107 13.59 -9.23 34.41
C ALA A 107 12.33 -8.45 33.98
N ARG A 108 11.23 -8.66 34.71
CA ARG A 108 9.95 -7.97 34.49
C ARG A 108 10.09 -6.46 34.64
N GLU A 109 10.79 -5.98 35.66
CA GLU A 109 11.00 -4.55 35.88
C GLU A 109 11.76 -3.90 34.71
N VAL A 110 12.83 -4.55 34.23
CA VAL A 110 13.61 -4.08 33.08
C VAL A 110 12.77 -4.11 31.80
N ALA A 111 12.00 -5.17 31.57
CA ALA A 111 11.11 -5.30 30.42
C ALA A 111 10.06 -4.18 30.38
N LEU A 112 9.37 -3.93 31.50
CA LEU A 112 8.37 -2.86 31.62
C LEU A 112 9.00 -1.48 31.43
N TYR A 113 10.21 -1.25 31.95
CA TYR A 113 10.95 -0.02 31.72
C TYR A 113 11.24 0.19 30.22
N ARG A 114 11.75 -0.84 29.53
CA ARG A 114 12.01 -0.81 28.08
C ARG A 114 10.72 -0.55 27.29
N GLN A 115 9.62 -1.20 27.65
CA GLN A 115 8.32 -1.00 27.02
C GLN A 115 7.80 0.43 27.21
N GLY A 116 7.93 0.99 28.42
CA GLY A 116 7.56 2.38 28.71
C GLY A 116 8.37 3.36 27.88
N LYS A 117 9.69 3.16 27.79
CA LYS A 117 10.59 3.98 26.96
C LYS A 117 10.25 3.89 25.47
N PHE A 118 9.97 2.69 24.96
CA PHE A 118 9.56 2.51 23.58
C PHE A 118 8.24 3.23 23.26
N ARG A 119 7.26 3.15 24.16
CA ARG A 119 5.98 3.86 24.03
C ARG A 119 6.16 5.37 24.03
N GLU A 120 7.01 5.90 24.90
CA GLU A 120 7.36 7.33 24.96
C GLU A 120 7.92 7.82 23.62
N VAL A 121 8.91 7.10 23.07
CA VAL A 121 9.52 7.41 21.76
C VAL A 121 8.48 7.32 20.63
N LYS A 122 7.62 6.30 20.64
CA LYS A 122 6.57 6.13 19.62
C LYS A 122 5.56 7.28 19.64
N LEU A 123 5.13 7.71 20.83
CA LEU A 123 4.24 8.86 20.99
C LEU A 123 4.90 10.17 20.53
N ALA A 124 6.17 10.38 20.88
CA ALA A 124 6.92 11.56 20.45
C ALA A 124 7.06 11.62 18.92
N ARG A 125 7.35 10.49 18.26
CA ARG A 125 7.36 10.38 16.80
C ARG A 125 6.00 10.71 16.20
N GLN A 126 4.92 10.15 16.77
CA GLN A 126 3.56 10.40 16.28
C GLN A 126 3.16 11.88 16.41
N GLN A 127 3.53 12.55 17.52
CA GLN A 127 3.27 13.98 17.70
C GLN A 127 4.05 14.83 16.69
N LYS A 128 5.32 14.49 16.44
CA LYS A 128 6.14 15.18 15.44
C LYS A 128 5.54 15.05 14.03
N SER A 129 5.18 13.85 13.60
CA SER A 129 4.57 13.62 12.29
C SER A 129 3.21 14.31 12.14
N LYS A 130 2.39 14.37 13.20
CA LYS A 130 1.12 15.11 13.17
C LYS A 130 1.33 16.60 12.94
N LEU A 131 2.33 17.20 13.59
CA LEU A 131 2.65 18.62 13.41
C LEU A 131 3.15 18.89 11.98
N GLU A 132 4.06 18.06 11.48
CA GLU A 132 4.56 18.18 10.09
C GLU A 132 3.43 18.04 9.06
N ASN A 133 2.54 17.05 9.24
CA ASN A 133 1.41 16.81 8.34
C ASN A 133 0.32 17.89 8.45
N MET A 134 0.13 18.55 9.59
CA MET A 134 -0.83 19.67 9.69
C MET A 134 -0.44 20.84 8.78
N PHE A 135 0.86 21.07 8.56
CA PHE A 135 1.32 22.10 7.63
C PHE A 135 1.24 21.65 6.17
N ALA A 136 1.51 20.37 5.88
CA ALA A 136 1.45 19.81 4.52
C ALA A 136 0.01 19.60 4.00
N ASN A 137 -0.93 19.22 4.88
CA ASN A 137 -2.33 19.00 4.52
C ASN A 137 -3.11 20.30 4.21
N MET A 138 -2.52 21.48 4.43
CA MET A 138 -3.09 22.76 3.97
C MET A 138 -2.69 23.11 2.53
N THR A 139 -1.73 22.39 1.94
CA THR A 139 -1.10 22.75 0.65
C THR A 139 -1.39 21.80 -0.51
N GLU A 140 -1.85 20.57 -0.26
CA GLU A 140 -2.10 19.58 -1.31
C GLU A 140 -3.60 19.25 -1.43
N GLY A 141 -4.02 18.94 -2.67
CA GLY A 141 -5.41 18.57 -3.01
C GLY A 141 -5.85 17.24 -2.37
N GLU A 142 -6.92 16.65 -2.88
CA GLU A 142 -7.46 15.38 -2.35
C GLU A 142 -6.41 14.24 -2.42
N VAL A 143 -5.72 13.99 -1.31
CA VAL A 143 -4.84 12.83 -1.14
C VAL A 143 -5.71 11.64 -0.77
N HIS A 144 -5.66 10.57 -1.57
CA HIS A 144 -6.37 9.33 -1.26
C HIS A 144 -5.52 8.47 -0.32
N GLU A 145 -6.13 7.88 0.71
CA GLU A 145 -5.45 6.97 1.64
C GLU A 145 -6.01 5.54 1.49
N VAL A 146 -5.11 4.55 1.39
CA VAL A 146 -5.43 3.12 1.46
C VAL A 146 -5.00 2.61 2.83
N ASN A 147 -5.99 2.29 3.66
CA ASN A 147 -5.75 1.73 4.98
C ASN A 147 -5.64 0.20 4.91
N ILE A 148 -4.64 -0.36 5.60
CA ILE A 148 -4.40 -1.81 5.64
C ILE A 148 -4.24 -2.25 7.09
N VAL A 149 -4.86 -3.38 7.43
CA VAL A 149 -4.59 -4.14 8.66
C VAL A 149 -3.91 -5.44 8.26
N LEU A 150 -2.67 -5.64 8.72
CA LEU A 150 -1.82 -6.76 8.31
C LEU A 150 -1.58 -7.75 9.46
N LYS A 151 -1.85 -9.03 9.21
CA LYS A 151 -1.44 -10.12 10.08
C LYS A 151 -0.56 -11.11 9.34
N ALA A 152 0.51 -11.57 9.98
CA ALA A 152 1.34 -12.65 9.45
C ALA A 152 1.59 -13.74 10.48
N ASP A 153 2.04 -14.90 10.02
CA ASP A 153 2.40 -16.06 10.84
C ASP A 153 3.63 -15.77 11.70
N VAL A 154 4.64 -15.13 11.11
CA VAL A 154 5.92 -14.82 11.74
C VAL A 154 6.16 -13.29 11.81
N GLN A 155 6.89 -12.84 12.83
CA GLN A 155 7.20 -11.42 13.05
C GLN A 155 8.02 -10.81 11.89
N GLY A 156 9.01 -11.54 11.37
CA GLY A 156 9.87 -11.05 10.29
C GLY A 156 9.09 -10.72 9.00
N SER A 157 8.06 -11.52 8.68
CA SER A 157 7.17 -11.27 7.54
C SER A 157 6.36 -9.99 7.72
N VAL A 158 5.85 -9.71 8.93
CA VAL A 158 5.13 -8.47 9.20
C VAL A 158 5.99 -7.26 8.88
N GLU A 159 7.25 -7.25 9.34
CA GLU A 159 8.18 -6.14 9.12
C GLU A 159 8.55 -5.99 7.64
N ALA A 160 8.92 -7.09 6.98
CA ALA A 160 9.33 -7.07 5.58
C ALA A 160 8.19 -6.63 4.64
N ILE A 161 6.97 -7.13 4.87
CA ILE A 161 5.79 -6.75 4.09
C ILE A 161 5.43 -5.29 4.38
N SER A 162 5.48 -4.86 5.65
CA SER A 162 5.14 -3.48 6.01
C SER A 162 6.05 -2.46 5.33
N ASP A 163 7.37 -2.71 5.34
CA ASP A 163 8.35 -1.85 4.66
C ASP A 163 8.12 -1.82 3.14
N SER A 164 7.82 -2.97 2.54
CA SER A 164 7.53 -3.07 1.10
C SER A 164 6.25 -2.31 0.72
N LEU A 165 5.20 -2.40 1.53
CA LEU A 165 3.94 -1.70 1.30
C LEU A 165 4.09 -0.18 1.46
N LEU A 166 4.89 0.28 2.42
CA LEU A 166 5.16 1.71 2.61
C LEU A 166 5.94 2.30 1.42
N LYS A 167 6.81 1.52 0.78
CA LYS A 167 7.54 1.93 -0.43
C LYS A 167 6.65 2.11 -1.66
N LEU A 168 5.45 1.51 -1.69
CA LEU A 168 4.47 1.72 -2.76
C LEU A 168 3.75 3.07 -2.65
N SER A 169 3.82 3.73 -1.49
CA SER A 169 3.12 4.98 -1.24
C SER A 169 3.59 6.08 -2.19
N THR A 170 2.65 6.82 -2.75
CA THR A 170 2.89 7.97 -3.64
C THR A 170 2.29 9.24 -3.02
N ASP A 171 2.52 10.39 -3.64
CA ASP A 171 1.95 11.67 -3.19
C ASP A 171 0.43 11.73 -3.44
N GLU A 172 -0.07 11.08 -4.49
CA GLU A 172 -1.51 11.02 -4.83
C GLU A 172 -2.27 9.97 -4.01
N VAL A 173 -1.66 8.79 -3.80
CA VAL A 173 -2.26 7.67 -3.03
C VAL A 173 -1.28 7.20 -1.97
N LYS A 174 -1.65 7.41 -0.69
CA LYS A 174 -0.85 7.01 0.46
C LYS A 174 -1.28 5.67 1.04
N VAL A 175 -0.32 4.75 1.22
CA VAL A 175 -0.58 3.47 1.90
C VAL A 175 -0.30 3.62 3.38
N LYS A 176 -1.25 3.18 4.21
CA LYS A 176 -1.14 3.30 5.66
C LYS A 176 -1.50 2.01 6.36
N ILE A 177 -0.54 1.49 7.13
CA ILE A 177 -0.74 0.31 7.95
C ILE A 177 -1.27 0.77 9.31
N ILE A 178 -2.55 0.52 9.57
CA ILE A 178 -3.23 0.95 10.80
C ILE A 178 -2.89 0.03 11.97
N GLY A 179 -2.85 -1.27 11.69
CA GLY A 179 -2.51 -2.30 12.65
C GLY A 179 -1.69 -3.37 11.97
N SER A 180 -0.61 -3.78 12.62
CA SER A 180 0.18 -4.93 12.21
C SER A 180 0.37 -5.86 13.40
N GLY A 181 0.37 -7.17 13.16
CA GLY A 181 0.55 -8.13 14.25
C GLY A 181 0.84 -9.55 13.79
N VAL A 182 1.21 -10.38 14.75
CA VAL A 182 1.59 -11.77 14.53
C VAL A 182 0.49 -12.71 14.98
N GLY A 183 0.31 -13.79 14.24
CA GLY A 183 -0.65 -14.85 14.50
C GLY A 183 -1.97 -14.68 13.74
N GLY A 184 -2.94 -15.54 14.11
CA GLY A 184 -4.26 -15.55 13.50
C GLY A 184 -4.99 -14.22 13.59
N ILE A 185 -5.88 -13.97 12.63
CA ILE A 185 -6.73 -12.78 12.62
C ILE A 185 -7.83 -12.95 13.66
N THR A 186 -7.96 -11.97 14.55
CA THR A 186 -8.89 -11.96 15.68
C THR A 186 -10.04 -10.97 15.47
N GLU A 187 -11.06 -11.04 16.32
CA GLU A 187 -12.19 -10.11 16.31
C GLU A 187 -11.74 -8.65 16.39
N THR A 188 -10.79 -8.33 17.26
CA THR A 188 -10.28 -6.96 17.43
C THR A 188 -9.61 -6.42 16.17
N ASP A 189 -8.98 -7.29 15.38
CA ASP A 189 -8.35 -6.88 14.12
C ASP A 189 -9.42 -6.57 13.06
N ALA A 190 -10.48 -7.39 13.00
CA ALA A 190 -11.61 -7.16 12.11
C ALA A 190 -12.37 -5.87 12.49
N THR A 191 -12.61 -5.62 13.78
CA THR A 191 -13.23 -4.37 14.25
C THR A 191 -12.37 -3.14 13.93
N LEU A 192 -11.04 -3.25 14.05
CA LEU A 192 -10.13 -2.16 13.68
C LEU A 192 -10.20 -1.84 12.18
N ALA A 193 -10.28 -2.89 11.35
CA ALA A 193 -10.44 -2.73 9.91
C ALA A 193 -11.78 -2.08 9.55
N ALA A 194 -12.88 -2.51 10.16
CA ALA A 194 -14.20 -1.91 9.99
C ALA A 194 -14.21 -0.43 10.36
N ALA A 195 -13.65 -0.07 11.52
CA ALA A 195 -13.62 1.31 12.00
C ALA A 195 -12.77 2.26 11.14
N SER A 196 -11.79 1.72 10.40
CA SER A 196 -10.83 2.51 9.61
C SER A 196 -11.03 2.37 8.10
N ASN A 197 -12.09 1.65 7.67
CA ASN A 197 -12.33 1.25 6.29
C ASN A 197 -11.05 0.66 5.62
N ALA A 198 -10.42 -0.29 6.32
CA ALA A 198 -9.15 -0.86 5.92
C ALA A 198 -9.30 -2.25 5.30
N ILE A 199 -8.43 -2.58 4.34
CA ILE A 199 -8.32 -3.93 3.79
C ILE A 199 -7.65 -4.82 4.82
N LEU A 200 -8.24 -5.98 5.11
CA LEU A 200 -7.74 -6.94 6.08
C LEU A 200 -6.91 -8.01 5.36
N VAL A 201 -5.61 -8.03 5.64
CA VAL A 201 -4.64 -8.87 4.93
C VAL A 201 -4.02 -9.90 5.87
N GLY A 202 -4.10 -11.18 5.51
CA GLY A 202 -3.47 -12.28 6.23
C GLY A 202 -2.40 -12.98 5.42
N PHE A 203 -1.14 -12.96 5.88
CA PHE A 203 -0.03 -13.70 5.29
C PHE A 203 0.20 -15.02 6.04
N ASN A 204 -0.02 -16.16 5.39
CA ASN A 204 0.04 -17.51 5.98
C ASN A 204 -0.83 -17.74 7.24
N VAL A 205 -1.76 -16.82 7.51
CA VAL A 205 -2.66 -16.89 8.66
C VAL A 205 -4.11 -16.91 8.21
N ARG A 206 -5.00 -17.34 9.12
CA ARG A 206 -6.44 -17.42 8.89
C ARG A 206 -7.20 -16.72 10.00
N ALA A 207 -8.39 -16.23 9.65
CA ALA A 207 -9.35 -15.69 10.60
C ALA A 207 -9.95 -16.80 11.46
N ASP A 208 -10.03 -16.53 12.76
CA ASP A 208 -10.75 -17.35 13.71
C ASP A 208 -12.27 -17.21 13.54
N ALA A 209 -13.03 -18.02 14.29
CA ALA A 209 -14.49 -18.05 14.17
C ALA A 209 -15.15 -16.74 14.61
N SER A 210 -14.56 -16.02 15.56
CA SER A 210 -15.05 -14.72 16.04
C SER A 210 -14.82 -13.62 15.01
N ALA A 211 -13.64 -13.56 14.40
CA ALA A 211 -13.28 -12.61 13.35
C ALA A 211 -14.17 -12.78 12.11
N ARG A 212 -14.44 -14.02 11.68
CA ARG A 212 -15.31 -14.27 10.51
C ARG A 212 -16.71 -13.70 10.69
N LYS A 213 -17.28 -13.79 11.89
CA LYS A 213 -18.61 -13.21 12.16
C LYS A 213 -18.65 -11.71 11.91
N VAL A 214 -17.61 -10.99 12.33
CA VAL A 214 -17.50 -9.54 12.12
C VAL A 214 -17.27 -9.22 10.65
N ILE A 215 -16.40 -10.00 9.98
CA ILE A 215 -16.09 -9.84 8.56
C ILE A 215 -17.35 -10.03 7.70
N ASP A 216 -18.14 -11.07 7.98
CA ASP A 216 -19.37 -11.34 7.23
C ASP A 216 -20.48 -10.31 7.55
N ALA A 217 -20.59 -9.87 8.81
CA ALA A 217 -21.60 -8.91 9.23
C ALA A 217 -21.37 -7.50 8.64
N GLU A 218 -20.11 -7.05 8.61
CA GLU A 218 -19.72 -5.73 8.11
C GLU A 218 -19.26 -5.76 6.64
N SER A 219 -19.27 -6.94 6.00
CA SER A 219 -18.79 -7.15 4.62
C SER A 219 -17.37 -6.62 4.37
N LEU A 220 -16.44 -6.94 5.28
CA LEU A 220 -15.05 -6.48 5.20
C LEU A 220 -14.27 -7.20 4.10
N ASP A 221 -13.38 -6.49 3.42
CA ASP A 221 -12.47 -7.05 2.43
C ASP A 221 -11.33 -7.80 3.11
N LEU A 222 -11.47 -9.13 3.18
CA LEU A 222 -10.48 -10.05 3.76
C LEU A 222 -9.75 -10.81 2.65
N ARG A 223 -8.43 -10.66 2.60
CA ARG A 223 -7.58 -11.33 1.61
C ARG A 223 -6.46 -12.13 2.29
N TYR A 224 -6.17 -13.29 1.71
CA TYR A 224 -5.15 -14.21 2.22
C TYR A 224 -4.07 -14.45 1.20
N TYR A 225 -2.82 -14.40 1.64
CA TYR A 225 -1.65 -14.60 0.80
C TYR A 225 -0.68 -15.60 1.43
N SER A 226 0.05 -16.28 0.57
CA SER A 226 1.23 -17.09 0.93
C SER A 226 2.49 -16.63 0.19
N VAL A 227 2.34 -15.73 -0.78
CA VAL A 227 3.43 -15.19 -1.61
C VAL A 227 3.39 -13.67 -1.51
N ILE A 228 4.51 -13.07 -1.08
CA ILE A 228 4.59 -11.63 -0.79
C ILE A 228 4.35 -10.80 -2.07
N TYR A 229 4.85 -11.24 -3.23
CA TYR A 229 4.68 -10.50 -4.48
C TYR A 229 3.21 -10.34 -4.89
N HIS A 230 2.39 -11.38 -4.76
CA HIS A 230 0.96 -11.29 -5.08
C HIS A 230 0.24 -10.29 -4.16
N LEU A 231 0.62 -10.23 -2.88
CA LEU A 231 0.09 -9.25 -1.93
C LEU A 231 0.43 -7.82 -2.38
N ILE A 232 1.71 -7.58 -2.70
CA ILE A 232 2.21 -6.28 -3.16
C ILE A 232 1.48 -5.84 -4.44
N ASP A 233 1.38 -6.74 -5.43
CA ASP A 233 0.72 -6.46 -6.72
C ASP A 233 -0.76 -6.12 -6.53
N GLU A 234 -1.45 -6.80 -5.62
CA GLU A 234 -2.86 -6.59 -5.39
C GLU A 234 -3.16 -5.30 -4.62
N VAL A 235 -2.30 -4.92 -3.66
CA VAL A 235 -2.37 -3.59 -3.03
C VAL A 235 -2.10 -2.50 -4.06
N LYS A 236 -1.10 -2.69 -4.94
CA LYS A 236 -0.79 -1.76 -6.03
C LYS A 236 -1.95 -1.63 -7.03
N ALA A 237 -2.64 -2.72 -7.33
CA ALA A 237 -3.85 -2.72 -8.15
C ALA A 237 -5.00 -1.96 -7.46
N ALA A 238 -5.21 -2.19 -6.16
CA ALA A 238 -6.22 -1.46 -5.38
C ALA A 238 -5.93 0.05 -5.36
N MET A 239 -4.67 0.45 -5.18
CA MET A 239 -4.27 1.86 -5.27
C MET A 239 -4.47 2.44 -6.68
N SER A 240 -4.16 1.67 -7.73
CA SER A 240 -4.36 2.11 -9.12
C SER A 240 -5.84 2.34 -9.43
N GLY A 241 -6.74 1.52 -8.88
CA GLY A 241 -8.19 1.71 -9.01
C GLY A 241 -8.72 2.97 -8.31
N MET A 242 -7.95 3.57 -7.41
CA MET A 242 -8.29 4.82 -6.72
C MET A 242 -7.72 6.07 -7.40
N LEU A 243 -6.87 5.90 -8.43
CA LEU A 243 -6.37 7.04 -9.19
C LEU A 243 -7.46 7.60 -10.10
N SER A 244 -7.59 8.92 -10.10
CA SER A 244 -8.40 9.61 -11.09
C SER A 244 -7.83 9.35 -12.49
N PRO A 245 -8.65 8.99 -13.49
CA PRO A 245 -8.18 8.74 -14.85
C PRO A 245 -7.57 10.01 -15.46
N GLU A 246 -6.57 9.84 -16.32
CA GLU A 246 -6.00 10.94 -17.10
C GLU A 246 -6.95 11.25 -18.26
N LEU A 247 -7.34 12.52 -18.40
CA LEU A 247 -8.16 12.97 -19.51
C LEU A 247 -7.26 13.37 -20.68
N LYS A 248 -7.20 12.54 -21.74
CA LYS A 248 -6.53 12.94 -22.99
C LYS A 248 -7.53 13.46 -23.99
N GLN A 249 -7.17 14.56 -24.64
CA GLN A 249 -7.94 15.12 -25.74
C GLN A 249 -7.40 14.57 -27.05
N GLN A 250 -8.24 13.85 -27.78
CA GLN A 250 -7.91 13.35 -29.12
C GLN A 250 -8.75 14.10 -30.16
N ILE A 251 -8.09 14.69 -31.14
CA ILE A 251 -8.76 15.39 -32.24
C ILE A 251 -9.50 14.35 -33.09
N ILE A 252 -10.80 14.56 -33.29
CA ILE A 252 -11.66 13.67 -34.09
C ILE A 252 -12.00 14.24 -35.46
N GLY A 253 -11.96 15.57 -35.60
CA GLY A 253 -12.29 16.23 -36.85
C GLY A 253 -11.93 17.70 -36.86
N LEU A 254 -11.74 18.23 -38.05
CA LEU A 254 -11.29 19.58 -38.28
C LEU A 254 -12.05 20.16 -39.47
N ALA A 255 -12.59 21.36 -39.30
CA ALA A 255 -13.44 22.01 -40.29
C ALA A 255 -13.02 23.46 -40.49
N GLU A 256 -12.88 23.87 -41.75
CA GLU A 256 -12.51 25.23 -42.15
C GLU A 256 -13.76 26.05 -42.42
N VAL A 257 -13.87 27.24 -41.82
CA VAL A 257 -14.97 28.18 -42.04
C VAL A 257 -14.77 28.93 -43.35
N ARG A 258 -15.74 28.82 -44.27
CA ARG A 258 -15.72 29.48 -45.58
C ARG A 258 -16.64 30.68 -45.68
N ASP A 259 -17.81 30.59 -45.06
CA ASP A 259 -18.83 31.64 -45.08
C ASP A 259 -19.47 31.77 -43.70
N VAL A 260 -20.04 32.94 -43.38
CA VAL A 260 -20.73 33.16 -42.11
C VAL A 260 -22.11 33.74 -42.37
N PHE A 261 -23.14 33.08 -41.85
CA PHE A 261 -24.54 33.44 -41.98
C PHE A 261 -25.11 33.87 -40.62
N LYS A 262 -26.13 34.72 -40.62
CA LYS A 262 -26.87 35.03 -39.38
C LYS A 262 -28.19 34.28 -39.34
N SER A 263 -28.38 33.50 -38.27
CA SER A 263 -29.63 32.83 -37.95
C SER A 263 -30.32 33.52 -36.78
N PRO A 264 -31.63 33.79 -36.87
CA PRO A 264 -32.38 34.40 -35.77
C PRO A 264 -32.47 33.49 -34.53
N LYS A 265 -32.25 32.18 -34.67
CA LYS A 265 -32.36 31.19 -33.58
C LYS A 265 -31.02 30.87 -32.91
N PHE A 266 -29.93 30.90 -33.64
CA PHE A 266 -28.62 30.40 -33.19
C PHE A 266 -27.48 31.43 -33.34
N GLY A 267 -27.79 32.69 -33.65
CA GLY A 267 -26.77 33.71 -33.86
C GLY A 267 -25.96 33.48 -35.14
N ALA A 268 -24.64 33.62 -35.08
CA ALA A 268 -23.76 33.38 -36.22
C ALA A 268 -23.63 31.87 -36.51
N ILE A 269 -23.93 31.46 -37.75
CA ILE A 269 -23.72 30.10 -38.25
C ILE A 269 -22.57 30.15 -39.24
N ALA A 270 -21.53 29.38 -38.96
CA ALA A 270 -20.40 29.19 -39.85
C ALA A 270 -20.72 28.11 -40.89
N GLY A 271 -20.67 28.47 -42.17
CA GLY A 271 -20.63 27.52 -43.28
C GLY A 271 -19.21 26.98 -43.39
N CYS A 272 -19.03 25.71 -43.07
CA CYS A 272 -17.73 25.06 -42.98
C CYS A 272 -17.60 23.90 -43.96
N MET A 273 -16.37 23.61 -44.35
CA MET A 273 -15.99 22.38 -45.04
C MET A 273 -15.15 21.53 -44.07
N VAL A 274 -15.54 20.27 -43.85
CA VAL A 274 -14.73 19.35 -43.05
C VAL A 274 -13.50 18.97 -43.87
N THR A 275 -12.31 19.34 -43.39
CA THR A 275 -11.03 19.09 -44.06
C THR A 275 -10.44 17.75 -43.64
N GLU A 276 -10.62 17.36 -42.37
CA GLU A 276 -10.11 16.11 -41.82
C GLU A 276 -11.07 15.51 -40.78
N GLY A 277 -11.09 14.17 -40.68
CA GLY A 277 -11.84 13.46 -39.66
C GLY A 277 -13.37 13.57 -39.76
N THR A 278 -14.04 13.57 -38.62
CA THR A 278 -15.51 13.63 -38.49
C THR A 278 -15.92 14.59 -37.37
N ILE A 279 -16.86 15.48 -37.68
CA ILE A 279 -17.44 16.45 -36.75
C ILE A 279 -18.65 15.79 -36.09
N LYS A 280 -18.60 15.58 -34.77
CA LYS A 280 -19.72 15.06 -33.96
C LYS A 280 -20.36 16.19 -33.15
N ARG A 281 -21.70 16.26 -33.12
CA ARG A 281 -22.44 17.35 -32.47
C ARG A 281 -22.21 17.49 -30.96
N HIS A 282 -21.99 16.40 -30.24
CA HIS A 282 -21.92 16.40 -28.78
C HIS A 282 -20.50 16.53 -28.21
N ASN A 283 -19.51 16.67 -29.08
CA ASN A 283 -18.12 16.77 -28.67
C ASN A 283 -17.72 18.24 -28.43
N PRO A 284 -16.81 18.49 -27.47
CA PRO A 284 -16.23 19.81 -27.27
C PRO A 284 -15.38 20.24 -28.48
N ILE A 285 -15.29 21.54 -28.66
CA ILE A 285 -14.63 22.17 -29.81
C ILE A 285 -13.69 23.30 -29.40
N ARG A 286 -12.73 23.58 -30.27
CA ARG A 286 -11.88 24.76 -30.26
C ARG A 286 -12.01 25.50 -31.57
N VAL A 287 -12.13 26.82 -31.50
CA VAL A 287 -12.04 27.70 -32.67
C VAL A 287 -10.66 28.31 -32.68
N LEU A 288 -9.90 28.06 -33.74
CA LEU A 288 -8.55 28.55 -33.96
C LEU A 288 -8.52 29.57 -35.09
N ARG A 289 -7.68 30.58 -34.95
CA ARG A 289 -7.32 31.55 -36.01
C ARG A 289 -5.82 31.75 -35.97
N ASP A 290 -5.16 31.62 -37.11
CA ASP A 290 -3.69 31.69 -37.20
C ASP A 290 -2.98 30.75 -36.19
N ASN A 291 -3.56 29.57 -35.95
CA ASN A 291 -3.13 28.57 -34.95
C ASN A 291 -3.22 28.99 -33.48
N VAL A 292 -3.96 30.06 -33.16
CA VAL A 292 -4.25 30.49 -31.78
C VAL A 292 -5.70 30.16 -31.43
N VAL A 293 -5.93 29.51 -30.29
CA VAL A 293 -7.28 29.23 -29.78
C VAL A 293 -7.94 30.53 -29.36
N ILE A 294 -9.00 30.92 -30.08
CA ILE A 294 -9.80 32.12 -29.77
C ILE A 294 -10.96 31.77 -28.85
N TYR A 295 -11.49 30.56 -28.98
CA TYR A 295 -12.64 30.12 -28.21
C TYR A 295 -12.63 28.62 -27.98
N GLU A 296 -13.05 28.19 -26.78
CA GLU A 296 -13.35 26.80 -26.46
C GLU A 296 -14.81 26.70 -26.03
N GLY A 297 -15.51 25.67 -26.50
CA GLY A 297 -16.92 25.48 -26.15
C GLY A 297 -17.52 24.21 -26.73
N GLU A 298 -18.83 24.24 -26.94
CA GLU A 298 -19.61 23.12 -27.49
C GLU A 298 -20.35 23.58 -28.74
N LEU A 299 -20.65 22.62 -29.63
CA LEU A 299 -21.51 22.86 -30.78
C LEU A 299 -22.96 23.03 -30.31
N GLU A 300 -23.58 24.15 -30.67
CA GLU A 300 -25.01 24.36 -30.46
C GLU A 300 -25.83 23.66 -31.54
N SER A 301 -25.33 23.70 -32.78
CA SER A 301 -25.96 23.02 -33.91
C SER A 301 -24.95 22.53 -34.94
N LEU A 302 -25.25 21.36 -35.50
CA LEU A 302 -24.54 20.78 -36.63
C LEU A 302 -25.58 20.44 -37.70
N ARG A 303 -25.44 21.06 -38.86
CA ARG A 303 -26.42 20.98 -39.94
C ARG A 303 -25.77 20.65 -41.25
N ARG A 304 -26.46 19.90 -42.09
CA ARG A 304 -26.09 19.70 -43.49
C ARG A 304 -27.22 20.24 -44.34
N PHE A 305 -26.93 21.27 -45.13
CA PHE A 305 -27.94 22.07 -45.81
C PHE A 305 -29.00 22.63 -44.83
N LYS A 306 -30.19 22.03 -44.78
CA LYS A 306 -31.29 22.43 -43.88
C LYS A 306 -31.56 21.42 -42.77
N ASP A 307 -30.92 20.26 -42.81
CA ASP A 307 -31.20 19.15 -41.90
C ASP A 307 -30.22 19.16 -40.72
N ASP A 308 -30.73 19.04 -39.49
CA ASP A 308 -29.92 18.81 -38.30
C ASP A 308 -29.37 17.38 -38.33
N VAL A 309 -28.05 17.24 -38.21
CA VAL A 309 -27.34 15.96 -38.27
C VAL A 309 -26.45 15.78 -37.04
N ASN A 310 -26.20 14.52 -36.68
CA ASN A 310 -25.39 14.17 -35.51
C ASN A 310 -23.89 14.10 -35.84
N GLU A 311 -23.55 13.73 -37.08
CA GLU A 311 -22.17 13.65 -37.55
C GLU A 311 -22.02 14.13 -39.00
N VAL A 312 -20.86 14.71 -39.33
CA VAL A 312 -20.47 15.06 -40.70
C VAL A 312 -19.02 14.64 -40.94
N ARG A 313 -18.76 13.95 -42.05
CA ARG A 313 -17.44 13.39 -42.40
C ARG A 313 -16.63 14.31 -43.30
N ASN A 314 -15.33 14.05 -43.36
CA ASN A 314 -14.39 14.72 -44.27
C ASN A 314 -14.93 14.88 -45.70
N GLY A 315 -14.72 16.05 -46.30
CA GLY A 315 -15.04 16.38 -47.67
C GLY A 315 -16.49 16.82 -47.88
N MET A 316 -17.26 16.98 -46.79
CA MET A 316 -18.64 17.44 -46.84
C MET A 316 -18.79 18.85 -46.26
N GLU A 317 -19.70 19.62 -46.85
CA GLU A 317 -20.13 20.91 -46.34
C GLU A 317 -21.10 20.74 -45.18
N CYS A 318 -20.93 21.57 -44.14
CA CYS A 318 -21.81 21.63 -42.98
C CYS A 318 -21.96 23.06 -42.46
N GLY A 319 -23.10 23.35 -41.86
CA GLY A 319 -23.31 24.53 -41.03
C GLY A 319 -23.05 24.20 -39.57
N ILE A 320 -22.17 24.97 -38.93
CA ILE A 320 -21.82 24.86 -37.52
C ILE A 320 -22.27 26.12 -36.79
N GLY A 321 -23.09 25.95 -35.75
CA GLY A 321 -23.38 27.00 -34.78
C GLY A 321 -22.67 26.70 -33.47
N VAL A 322 -21.91 27.66 -32.95
CA VAL A 322 -21.17 27.51 -31.68
C VAL A 322 -21.95 28.15 -30.55
N LYS A 323 -22.12 27.40 -29.46
CA LYS A 323 -22.93 27.86 -28.32
C LYS A 323 -22.31 29.11 -27.71
N ASN A 324 -23.11 30.16 -27.53
CA ASN A 324 -22.68 31.43 -26.92
C ASN A 324 -21.48 32.13 -27.60
N TYR A 325 -21.19 31.84 -28.88
CA TYR A 325 -20.08 32.46 -29.61
C TYR A 325 -20.53 32.96 -30.99
N ASN A 326 -20.28 34.24 -31.27
CA ASN A 326 -20.78 34.92 -32.47
C ASN A 326 -19.68 35.57 -33.35
N ASP A 327 -18.40 35.52 -32.95
CA ASP A 327 -17.27 36.13 -33.70
C ASP A 327 -16.49 35.09 -34.54
N VAL A 328 -17.21 34.14 -35.14
CA VAL A 328 -16.61 33.23 -36.12
C VAL A 328 -16.36 34.00 -37.42
N ARG A 329 -15.16 33.86 -37.99
CA ARG A 329 -14.76 34.52 -39.23
C ARG A 329 -14.34 33.50 -40.28
N VAL A 330 -14.38 33.94 -41.54
CA VAL A 330 -13.87 33.15 -42.67
C VAL A 330 -12.37 32.93 -42.49
N GLY A 331 -11.93 31.69 -42.69
CA GLY A 331 -10.56 31.24 -42.44
C GLY A 331 -10.31 30.72 -41.03
N ASP A 332 -11.28 30.79 -40.11
CA ASP A 332 -11.19 30.14 -38.81
C ASP A 332 -11.26 28.61 -38.97
N MET A 333 -10.55 27.91 -38.09
CA MET A 333 -10.50 26.44 -38.06
C MET A 333 -11.22 25.95 -36.81
N ILE A 334 -12.22 25.10 -36.97
CA ILE A 334 -12.95 24.48 -35.88
C ILE A 334 -12.41 23.07 -35.70
N GLU A 335 -11.70 22.87 -34.59
CA GLU A 335 -11.20 21.57 -34.15
C GLU A 335 -12.22 20.95 -33.19
N VAL A 336 -12.60 19.70 -33.45
CA VAL A 336 -13.47 18.92 -32.57
C VAL A 336 -12.63 17.82 -31.96
N PHE A 337 -12.70 17.68 -30.64
CA PHE A 337 -11.93 16.67 -29.92
C PHE A 337 -12.84 15.81 -29.04
N GLU A 338 -12.40 14.59 -28.76
CA GLU A 338 -13.02 13.67 -27.82
C GLU A 338 -12.14 13.60 -26.57
N ILE A 339 -12.79 13.63 -25.41
CA ILE A 339 -12.11 13.45 -24.13
C ILE A 339 -12.14 11.96 -23.83
N ILE A 340 -10.97 11.34 -23.84
CA ILE A 340 -10.81 9.92 -23.56
C ILE A 340 -10.23 9.79 -22.15
N GLU A 341 -10.96 9.08 -21.29
CA GLU A 341 -10.48 8.68 -19.96
C GLU A 341 -9.49 7.52 -20.11
N ILE A 342 -8.24 7.74 -19.70
CA ILE A 342 -7.23 6.70 -19.64
C ILE A 342 -6.99 6.37 -18.17
N GLN A 343 -7.28 5.12 -17.80
CA GLN A 343 -6.99 4.64 -16.44
C GLN A 343 -5.47 4.69 -16.19
N ARG A 344 -5.09 5.33 -15.09
CA ARG A 344 -3.71 5.41 -14.65
C ARG A 344 -3.37 4.18 -13.81
N THR A 345 -2.13 3.74 -13.89
CA THR A 345 -1.58 2.67 -13.05
C THR A 345 -0.41 3.22 -12.25
N ILE A 346 -0.29 2.78 -11.00
CA ILE A 346 0.91 3.04 -10.21
C ILE A 346 2.04 2.16 -10.73
N ASP A 347 3.26 2.71 -10.80
CA ASP A 347 4.46 2.02 -11.27
C ASP A 347 5.21 1.25 -10.18
#